data_AF-A0A822GWW9-F1
#
_entry.id   AF-A0A822GWW9-F1
#
_cell.length_a   1.000
_cell.length_b   1.000
_cell.length_c   1.000
_cell.angle_alpha   90.00
_cell.angle_beta   90.00
_cell.angle_gamma   90.00
#
_symmetry.space_group_name_H-M   'P 1'
#
loop_
_entity.id
_entity.type
_entity.pdbx_description
1 polymer ?
#
loop_
_entity_poly.entity_id
_entity_poly.type
_entity_poly.pdbx_seq_one_letter_code
_entity_poly.pdbx_strand_id
1 'polypeptide(L)'
;MSLLQEEAIFRSENVSTISILKDVMSKKATEKKITLNITYELSNETISSTLSQMLPMIAHYKTLTDKYNLIEPLKELVMDGSTDDVLTPEHRHILNNANSIREQYKQTPVHLNRLC
;
A
#
# COMPACT_ATOMS: atom_id res chain seq x y z
N MET A 1 22.01 -25.46 40.10
CA MET A 1 22.26 -24.05 39.74
C MET A 1 21.92 -23.90 38.26
N SER A 2 20.66 -23.62 37.91
CA SER A 2 20.19 -23.54 36.52
C SER A 2 19.74 -22.10 36.23
N LEU A 3 20.50 -21.44 35.36
CA LEU A 3 20.31 -20.08 34.88
C LEU A 3 18.97 -19.98 34.13
N LEU A 4 18.07 -19.11 34.58
CA LEU A 4 16.82 -18.77 33.89
C LEU A 4 17.15 -18.20 32.51
N GLN A 5 16.73 -18.90 31.45
CA GLN A 5 16.85 -18.41 30.08
C GLN A 5 15.72 -17.40 29.82
N GLU A 6 15.99 -16.11 30.05
CA GLU A 6 15.09 -15.02 29.68
C GLU A 6 15.17 -14.76 28.17
N GLU A 7 14.53 -15.61 27.36
CA GLU A 7 14.43 -15.43 25.90
C GLU A 7 13.01 -15.07 25.46
N ALA A 8 12.91 -14.30 24.37
CA ALA A 8 11.64 -13.95 23.74
C ALA A 8 11.78 -14.10 22.22
N ILE A 9 10.79 -14.74 21.59
CA ILE A 9 10.75 -14.96 20.14
C ILE A 9 9.60 -14.15 19.56
N PHE A 10 9.92 -13.31 18.57
CA PHE A 10 8.96 -12.51 17.82
C PHE A 10 8.88 -13.01 16.39
N ARG A 11 7.67 -13.21 15.87
CA ARG A 11 7.42 -13.63 14.48
C ARG A 11 6.53 -12.62 13.80
N SER A 12 6.84 -12.30 12.55
CA SER A 12 6.06 -11.41 11.70
C SER A 12 6.26 -11.80 10.24
N GLU A 13 5.21 -11.66 9.45
CA GLU A 13 5.25 -11.80 7.99
C GLU A 13 5.74 -10.53 7.28
N ASN A 14 6.01 -9.46 8.04
CA ASN A 14 6.52 -8.20 7.53
C ASN A 14 7.91 -7.92 8.12
N VAL A 15 8.91 -7.83 7.24
CA VAL A 15 10.31 -7.60 7.60
C VAL A 15 10.47 -6.26 8.34
N SER A 16 9.78 -5.21 7.88
CA SER A 16 9.83 -3.89 8.50
C SER A 16 9.35 -3.91 9.95
N THR A 17 8.35 -4.74 10.29
CA THR A 17 7.91 -4.90 11.69
C THR A 17 9.04 -5.45 12.57
N ILE A 18 9.78 -6.46 12.10
CA ILE A 18 10.92 -7.03 12.85
C ILE A 18 12.05 -6.01 12.95
N SER A 19 12.34 -5.28 11.87
CA SER A 19 13.36 -4.22 11.87
C SER A 19 13.03 -3.10 12.86
N ILE A 20 11.79 -2.60 12.87
CA ILE A 20 11.34 -1.57 13.82
C ILE A 20 11.45 -2.08 15.25
N LEU A 21 11.03 -3.33 15.49
CA LEU A 21 11.11 -3.93 16.82
C LEU A 21 12.56 -4.01 17.29
N LYS A 22 13.48 -4.48 16.45
CA LYS A 22 14.91 -4.54 16.75
C LYS A 22 15.45 -3.17 17.13
N ASP A 23 15.13 -2.12 16.37
CA ASP A 23 15.64 -0.77 16.61
C ASP A 23 15.11 -0.19 17.93
N VAL A 24 13.80 -0.32 18.18
CA VAL A 24 13.17 0.14 19.42
C VAL A 24 13.71 -0.61 20.63
N MET A 25 13.85 -1.93 20.53
CA MET A 25 14.38 -2.77 21.62
C MET A 25 15.85 -2.46 21.91
N SER A 26 16.67 -2.32 20.87
CA SER A 26 18.09 -1.97 21.02
C SER A 26 18.25 -0.60 21.69
N LYS A 27 17.43 0.39 21.29
CA LYS A 27 17.43 1.72 21.90
C LYS A 27 17.05 1.64 23.39
N LYS A 28 15.98 0.92 23.72
CA LYS A 28 15.50 0.77 25.11
C LYS A 28 16.49 0.03 25.99
N ALA A 29 17.15 -1.00 25.46
CA ALA A 29 18.20 -1.73 26.15
C ALA A 29 19.40 -0.83 26.46
N THR A 30 19.81 0.00 25.49
CA THR A 30 20.88 0.99 25.66
C THR A 30 20.53 2.01 26.74
N GLU A 31 19.31 2.57 26.72
CA GLU A 31 18.82 3.51 27.75
C GLU A 31 18.86 2.90 29.16
N LYS A 32 18.58 1.60 29.28
CA LYS A 32 18.58 0.86 30.55
C LYS A 32 19.91 0.17 30.89
N LYS A 33 20.94 0.30 30.04
CA LYS A 33 22.23 -0.41 30.17
C LYS A 33 22.08 -1.93 30.28
N ILE A 34 21.11 -2.50 29.56
CA ILE A 34 20.87 -3.93 29.47
C ILE A 34 21.58 -4.46 28.23
N THR A 35 22.37 -5.52 28.37
CA THR A 35 22.97 -6.22 27.23
C THR A 35 21.95 -7.18 26.63
N LEU A 36 21.54 -6.95 25.38
CA LEU A 36 20.69 -7.87 24.63
C LEU A 36 21.48 -8.53 23.50
N ASN A 37 21.24 -9.82 23.27
CA ASN A 37 21.65 -10.51 22.07
C ASN A 37 20.41 -10.70 21.19
N ILE A 38 20.42 -10.14 19.98
CA ILE A 38 19.30 -10.22 19.05
C ILE A 38 19.77 -10.94 17.79
N THR A 39 19.15 -12.06 17.51
CA THR A 39 19.29 -12.82 16.26
C THR A 39 17.98 -12.74 15.48
N TYR A 40 18.05 -12.85 14.16
CA TYR A 40 16.86 -12.91 13.31
C TYR A 40 17.11 -13.82 12.11
N GLU A 41 16.04 -14.42 11.61
CA GLU A 41 16.02 -15.24 10.41
C GLU A 41 15.00 -14.64 9.44
N LEU A 42 15.39 -14.49 8.17
CA LEU A 42 14.51 -13.98 7.12
C LEU A 42 14.21 -15.10 6.13
N SER A 43 12.92 -15.33 5.88
CA SER A 43 12.51 -16.17 4.75
C SER A 43 12.48 -15.34 3.47
N ASN A 44 13.03 -15.88 2.39
CA ASN A 44 12.92 -15.27 1.06
C ASN A 44 11.46 -15.14 0.59
N GLU A 45 10.57 -15.99 1.10
CA GLU A 45 9.13 -15.98 0.78
C GLU A 45 8.43 -14.74 1.36
N THR A 46 8.94 -14.18 2.46
CA THR A 46 8.37 -13.00 3.13
C THR A 46 8.37 -11.79 2.20
N ILE A 47 9.43 -11.61 1.42
CA ILE A 47 9.55 -10.51 0.44
C ILE A 47 8.52 -10.71 -0.67
N SER A 48 8.45 -11.93 -1.24
CA SER A 48 7.51 -12.23 -2.32
C SER A 48 6.07 -12.05 -1.86
N SER A 49 5.73 -12.53 -0.66
CA SER A 49 4.39 -12.39 -0.08
C SER A 49 4.01 -10.92 0.09
N THR A 50 4.92 -10.11 0.65
CA THR A 50 4.71 -8.66 0.83
C THR A 50 4.48 -7.95 -0.51
N LEU A 51 5.28 -8.27 -1.54
CA LEU A 51 5.09 -7.72 -2.89
C LEU A 51 3.74 -8.13 -3.50
N SER A 52 3.37 -9.41 -3.37
CA SER A 52 2.09 -9.92 -3.85
C SER A 52 0.88 -9.23 -3.18
N GLN A 53 1.01 -8.80 -1.93
CA GLN A 53 -0.03 -8.04 -1.23
C GLN A 53 -0.10 -6.57 -1.66
N MET A 54 1.04 -5.93 -1.99
CA MET A 54 1.07 -4.53 -2.42
C MET A 54 0.64 -4.34 -3.88
N LEU A 55 0.90 -5.33 -4.74
CA LEU A 55 0.63 -5.23 -6.18
C LEU A 55 -0.84 -4.89 -6.52
N PRO A 56 -1.87 -5.51 -5.90
CA PRO A 56 -3.27 -5.14 -6.13
C PRO A 56 -3.58 -3.67 -5.82
N MET A 57 -2.95 -3.10 -4.77
CA MET A 57 -3.16 -1.71 -4.39
C MET A 57 -2.58 -0.76 -5.44
N ILE A 58 -1.37 -1.06 -5.92
CA ILE A 58 -0.72 -0.28 -6.98
C ILE A 58 -1.54 -0.35 -8.28
N ALA A 59 -2.00 -1.55 -8.65
CA ALA A 59 -2.86 -1.74 -9.82
C ALA A 59 -4.17 -0.95 -9.71
N HIS A 60 -4.80 -0.96 -8.53
CA HIS A 60 -6.02 -0.18 -8.27
C HIS A 60 -5.78 1.32 -8.49
N TYR A 61 -4.71 1.90 -7.93
CA TYR A 61 -4.41 3.32 -8.10
C TYR A 61 -4.05 3.69 -9.54
N LYS A 62 -3.39 2.78 -10.27
CA LYS A 62 -3.18 2.95 -11.71
C LYS A 62 -4.51 3.04 -12.46
N THR A 63 -5.41 2.08 -12.27
CA THR A 63 -6.72 2.08 -12.92
C THR A 63 -7.55 3.31 -12.53
N LEU A 64 -7.49 3.74 -11.27
CA LEU A 64 -8.17 4.95 -10.80
C LEU A 64 -7.65 6.21 -11.50
N THR A 65 -6.33 6.31 -11.67
CA THR A 65 -5.67 7.41 -12.40
C THR A 65 -6.09 7.42 -13.86
N ASP A 66 -6.06 6.25 -14.52
CA ASP A 66 -6.47 6.10 -15.91
C ASP A 66 -7.95 6.53 -16.10
N LYS A 67 -8.85 6.12 -15.18
CA LYS A 67 -10.26 6.54 -15.18
C LYS A 67 -10.44 8.05 -14.94
N TYR A 68 -9.70 8.62 -13.99
CA TYR A 68 -9.76 10.05 -13.69
C TYR A 68 -9.37 10.89 -14.91
N ASN A 69 -8.29 10.51 -15.59
CA ASN A 69 -7.79 11.20 -16.78
C ASN A 69 -8.76 11.15 -17.97
N LEU A 70 -9.66 10.17 -18.00
CA LEU A 70 -10.69 10.05 -19.05
C LEU A 70 -11.94 10.91 -18.78
N ILE A 71 -12.12 11.46 -17.58
CA ILE A 71 -13.37 12.18 -17.23
C ILE A 71 -13.58 13.43 -18.10
N GLU A 72 -12.58 14.31 -18.20
CA GLU A 72 -12.75 15.54 -19.00
C GLU A 72 -12.87 15.26 -20.50
N PRO A 73 -12.00 14.42 -21.11
CA PRO A 73 -12.12 14.09 -22.52
C PRO A 73 -13.48 13.47 -22.89
N LEU A 74 -14.02 12.59 -22.02
CA LEU A 74 -15.34 11.99 -22.26
C LEU A 74 -16.49 13.01 -22.13
N LYS A 75 -16.36 14.00 -21.26
CA LYS A 75 -17.36 15.07 -21.12
C LYS A 75 -17.37 16.00 -22.33
N GLU A 76 -16.19 16.39 -22.80
CA GLU A 76 -16.03 17.21 -24.01
C GLU A 76 -16.65 16.49 -25.21
N LEU A 77 -16.35 15.20 -25.38
CA LEU A 77 -16.91 14.37 -26.45
C LEU A 77 -18.46 14.38 -26.47
N VAL A 78 -19.10 14.26 -25.30
CA VAL A 78 -20.57 14.26 -25.18
C VAL A 78 -21.15 15.65 -25.42
N MET A 79 -20.46 16.71 -24.99
CA MET A 79 -20.89 18.10 -25.18
C MET A 79 -20.87 18.53 -26.65
N ASP A 80 -19.92 18.02 -27.44
CA ASP A 80 -19.77 18.33 -28.86
C ASP A 80 -20.82 17.64 -29.78
N GLY A 81 -21.82 16.97 -29.19
CA GLY A 81 -22.92 16.35 -29.92
C GLY A 81 -22.62 14.95 -30.45
N SER A 82 -21.52 14.33 -30.00
CA SER A 82 -21.27 12.91 -30.23
C SER A 82 -22.36 12.10 -29.52
N THR A 83 -23.19 11.38 -30.27
CA THR A 83 -24.30 10.58 -29.73
C THR A 83 -23.82 9.58 -28.69
N ASP A 84 -24.63 9.34 -27.66
CA ASP A 84 -24.43 8.33 -26.60
C ASP A 84 -24.10 6.91 -27.13
N ASP A 85 -24.44 6.63 -28.40
CA ASP A 85 -24.15 5.40 -29.13
C ASP A 85 -22.65 5.15 -29.38
N VAL A 86 -21.80 6.19 -29.31
CA VAL A 86 -20.34 6.06 -29.49
C VAL A 86 -19.64 5.61 -28.20
N LEU A 87 -20.30 5.78 -27.05
CA LEU A 87 -19.70 5.45 -25.76
C LEU A 87 -19.81 3.95 -25.45
N THR A 88 -18.70 3.37 -24.99
CA THR A 88 -18.71 2.03 -24.41
C THR A 88 -19.43 2.05 -23.06
N PRO A 89 -19.94 0.90 -22.58
CA PRO A 89 -20.49 0.80 -21.23
C PRO A 89 -19.52 1.26 -20.13
N GLU A 90 -18.22 1.05 -20.34
CA GLU A 90 -17.17 1.49 -19.42
C GLU A 90 -17.04 3.01 -19.36
N HIS A 91 -17.07 3.70 -20.52
CA HIS A 91 -17.04 5.16 -20.56
C HIS A 91 -18.27 5.78 -19.88
N ARG A 92 -19.46 5.22 -20.11
CA ARG A 92 -20.68 5.62 -19.39
C ARG A 92 -20.54 5.41 -17.88
N HIS A 93 -19.95 4.30 -17.46
CA HIS A 93 -19.69 4.04 -16.05
C HIS A 93 -18.74 5.08 -15.44
N ILE A 94 -17.68 5.50 -16.15
CA ILE A 94 -16.76 6.54 -15.70
C ILE A 94 -17.49 7.89 -15.55
N LEU A 95 -18.29 8.29 -16.54
CA LEU A 95 -19.06 9.54 -16.49
C LEU A 95 -20.07 9.55 -15.32
N ASN A 96 -20.82 8.46 -15.13
CA ASN A 96 -21.79 8.32 -14.04
C ASN A 96 -21.13 8.35 -12.65
N ASN A 97 -19.88 7.89 -12.52
CA ASN A 97 -19.16 7.83 -11.26
C ASN A 97 -18.08 8.92 -11.12
N ALA A 98 -18.08 9.93 -11.99
CA ALA A 98 -17.01 10.93 -12.07
C ALA A 98 -16.72 11.62 -10.73
N ASN A 99 -17.75 11.97 -9.95
CA ASN A 99 -17.56 12.62 -8.65
C ASN A 99 -16.84 11.71 -7.65
N SER A 100 -17.25 10.44 -7.55
CA SER A 100 -16.60 9.46 -6.67
C SER A 100 -15.16 9.17 -7.11
N ILE A 101 -14.92 9.05 -8.41
CA ILE A 101 -13.57 8.84 -8.97
C ILE A 101 -12.66 10.03 -8.61
N ARG A 102 -13.14 11.27 -8.73
CA ARG A 102 -12.37 12.47 -8.35
C ARG A 102 -12.07 12.52 -6.86
N GLU A 103 -13.01 12.14 -6.00
CA GLU A 103 -12.80 12.08 -4.54
C GLU A 103 -11.74 11.04 -4.17
N GLN A 104 -11.83 9.84 -4.72
CA GLN A 104 -10.85 8.77 -4.50
C GLN A 104 -9.47 9.16 -5.05
N TYR A 105 -9.42 9.80 -6.23
CA TYR A 105 -8.17 10.24 -6.85
C TYR A 105 -7.43 11.27 -5.98
N LYS A 106 -8.13 12.20 -5.33
CA LYS A 106 -7.52 13.17 -4.40
C LYS A 106 -6.72 12.52 -3.27
N GLN A 107 -7.11 11.31 -2.85
CA GLN A 107 -6.42 10.58 -1.78
C GLN A 107 -5.24 9.75 -2.29
N THR A 108 -5.16 9.49 -3.60
CA THR A 108 -4.16 8.61 -4.23
C THR A 108 -2.71 8.99 -3.91
N PRO A 109 -2.28 10.28 -3.96
CA PRO A 109 -0.91 10.65 -3.62
C PRO A 109 -0.52 10.30 -2.18
N VAL A 110 -1.45 10.44 -1.23
CA VAL A 110 -1.22 10.11 0.18
C VAL A 110 -1.05 8.61 0.37
N HIS A 111 -1.82 7.79 -0.35
CA HIS A 111 -1.73 6.33 -0.25
C HIS A 111 -0.51 5.76 -0.96
N LEU A 112 -0.16 6.26 -2.15
CA LEU A 112 1.02 5.82 -2.88
C LEU A 112 2.32 6.18 -2.13
N ASN A 113 2.42 7.38 -1.55
CA ASN A 113 3.57 7.79 -0.73
C ASN A 113 3.75 6.97 0.57
N ARG A 114 2.76 6.14 0.93
CA ARG A 114 2.85 5.22 2.08
C ARG A 114 3.21 3.79 1.67
N LEU A 115 3.09 3.47 0.37
CA LEU A 115 3.41 2.16 -0.19
C LEU A 115 4.84 2.09 -0.76
N CYS A 116 5.36 3.23 -1.20
CA CYS A 116 6.72 3.42 -1.73
C CYS A 116 7.59 4.20 -0.75
#